data_AF-X1K1R4-F1
#
_entry.id   AF-X1K1R4-F1
#
_cell.length_a   1.000
_cell.length_b   1.000
_cell.length_c   1.000
_cell.angle_alpha   90.00
_cell.angle_beta   90.00
_cell.angle_gamma   90.00
#
_symmetry.space_group_name_H-M   'P 1'
#
loop_
_entity.id
_entity.type
_entity.pdbx_description
1 polymer ?
#
loop_
_entity_poly.entity_id
_entity_poly.type
_entity_poly.pdbx_seq_one_letter_code
_entity_poly.pdbx_strand_id
1 'polypeptide(L)'
;MRVVEEEFGGSSRLSVVVDTGEEDGIKEPGILKEMVRLQEYLDSLQYVSDPSSLTDLVMELNQVLQGGDPAEYRIPDTRQAVAQELLLFTMQGGSGIDSMVSYNFE
;
A
#
# COMPACT_ATOMS: atom_id res chain seq x y z
N MET A 1 -17.10 -2.31 29.77
CA MET A 1 -16.83 -2.12 28.33
C MET A 1 -15.68 -1.11 28.23
N ARG A 2 -14.44 -1.57 28.51
CA ARG A 2 -13.26 -0.69 28.59
C ARG A 2 -11.96 -1.41 28.16
N VAL A 3 -12.11 -2.60 27.58
CA VAL A 3 -11.01 -3.49 27.18
C VAL A 3 -11.09 -3.81 25.68
N VAL A 4 -12.12 -3.29 25.00
CA VAL A 4 -12.31 -3.47 23.54
C VAL A 4 -11.92 -2.21 22.78
N GLU A 5 -11.70 -1.07 23.44
CA GLU A 5 -11.35 0.18 22.75
C GLU A 5 -9.85 0.34 22.49
N GLU A 6 -8.99 -0.33 23.26
CA GLU A 6 -7.52 -0.24 23.09
C GLU A 6 -6.97 -1.15 21.98
N GLU A 7 -7.74 -2.15 21.53
CA GLU A 7 -7.36 -3.06 20.43
C GLU A 7 -8.12 -2.76 19.12
N PHE A 8 -9.04 -1.80 19.12
CA PHE A 8 -9.94 -1.53 17.99
C PHE A 8 -9.95 -0.09 17.47
N GLY A 9 -9.07 0.80 17.92
CA GLY A 9 -8.81 2.09 17.23
C GLY A 9 -10.03 2.75 16.55
N GLY A 10 -11.14 2.91 17.30
CA GLY A 10 -12.42 3.37 16.74
C GLY A 10 -13.24 2.30 16.00
N SER A 11 -14.51 2.14 16.37
CA SER A 11 -15.44 1.09 15.90
C SER A 11 -15.82 1.10 14.40
N SER A 12 -15.02 1.69 13.51
CA SER A 12 -15.34 1.86 12.09
C SER A 12 -14.09 1.85 11.22
N ARG A 13 -14.06 0.94 10.23
CA ARG A 13 -12.99 0.87 9.22
C ARG A 13 -13.19 1.99 8.21
N LEU A 14 -12.23 2.92 8.12
CA LEU A 14 -12.17 3.92 7.05
C LEU A 14 -11.42 3.32 5.87
N SER A 15 -12.04 3.32 4.68
CA SER A 15 -11.37 2.95 3.43
C SER A 15 -11.23 4.20 2.56
N VAL A 16 -10.02 4.47 2.09
CA VAL A 16 -9.74 5.52 1.11
C VAL A 16 -9.47 4.87 -0.23
N VAL A 17 -10.16 5.34 -1.27
CA VAL A 17 -9.94 4.90 -2.65
C VAL A 17 -9.23 6.02 -3.39
N VAL A 18 -8.12 5.70 -4.02
CA VAL A 18 -7.35 6.62 -4.85
C VAL A 18 -7.63 6.27 -6.31
N ASP A 19 -8.23 7.21 -7.03
CA ASP A 19 -8.37 7.14 -8.47
C ASP A 19 -7.10 7.71 -9.11
N THR A 20 -6.40 6.88 -9.88
CA THR A 20 -5.15 7.24 -10.54
C THR A 20 -5.37 8.05 -11.82
N GLY A 21 -6.59 8.07 -12.38
CA GLY A 21 -6.92 8.75 -13.63
C GLY A 21 -6.28 8.15 -14.89
N GLU A 22 -5.49 7.10 -14.75
CA GLU A 22 -4.75 6.42 -15.81
C GLU A 22 -4.81 4.90 -15.63
N GLU A 23 -4.94 4.17 -16.74
CA GLU A 23 -4.80 2.72 -16.77
C GLU A 23 -3.43 2.32 -16.20
N ASP A 24 -3.41 1.33 -15.32
CA ASP A 24 -2.20 0.88 -14.62
C ASP A 24 -1.49 1.97 -13.79
N GLY A 25 -2.17 3.05 -13.40
CA GLY A 25 -1.58 4.15 -12.64
C GLY A 25 -0.99 3.73 -11.28
N ILE A 26 -1.42 2.60 -10.71
CA ILE A 26 -0.80 1.99 -9.52
C ILE A 26 0.68 1.64 -9.72
N LYS A 27 1.14 1.52 -10.98
CA LYS A 27 2.55 1.26 -11.31
C LYS A 27 3.39 2.53 -11.29
N GLU A 28 2.78 3.72 -11.22
CA GLU A 28 3.48 4.99 -11.24
C GLU A 28 4.07 5.33 -9.86
N PRO A 29 5.41 5.44 -9.72
CA PRO A 29 6.04 5.74 -8.43
C PRO A 29 5.58 7.04 -7.81
N GLY A 30 5.23 8.03 -8.63
CA GLY A 30 4.71 9.32 -8.16
C GLY A 30 3.41 9.15 -7.38
N ILE A 31 2.47 8.36 -7.93
CA ILE A 31 1.18 8.08 -7.31
C ILE A 31 1.37 7.33 -5.98
N LEU A 32 2.20 6.29 -5.99
CA LEU A 32 2.50 5.52 -4.79
C LEU A 32 3.17 6.38 -3.70
N LYS A 33 4.08 7.30 -4.06
CA LYS A 33 4.70 8.22 -3.10
C LYS A 33 3.67 9.17 -2.47
N GLU A 34 2.69 9.63 -3.23
CA GLU A 34 1.59 10.43 -2.66
C GLU A 34 0.65 9.61 -1.78
N MET A 35 0.42 8.34 -2.09
CA MET A 35 -0.30 7.41 -1.21
C MET A 35 0.44 7.18 0.12
N VAL A 36 1.77 7.05 0.11
CA VAL A 36 2.57 6.98 1.34
C VAL A 36 2.38 8.23 2.19
N ARG A 37 2.47 9.43 1.61
CA ARG A 37 2.24 10.70 2.34
C ARG A 37 0.85 10.75 2.95
N LEU A 38 -0.16 10.25 2.23
CA LEU A 38 -1.53 10.19 2.73
C LEU A 38 -1.64 9.22 3.91
N GLN A 39 -1.01 8.05 3.83
CA GLN A 39 -0.97 7.08 4.92
C GLN A 39 -0.29 7.68 6.17
N GLU A 40 0.87 8.32 6.00
CA GLU A 40 1.59 9.02 7.08
C GLU A 40 0.74 10.14 7.71
N TYR A 41 0.00 10.89 6.88
CA TYR A 41 -0.93 11.90 7.38
C TYR A 41 -2.05 11.27 8.20
N LEU A 42 -2.64 10.16 7.74
CA LEU A 42 -3.68 9.44 8.47
C LEU A 42 -3.13 8.88 9.79
N ASP A 43 -1.92 8.35 9.81
CA ASP A 43 -1.25 7.82 11.01
C ASP A 43 -1.02 8.91 12.07
N SER A 44 -0.81 10.16 11.63
CA SER A 44 -0.66 11.30 12.54
C SER A 44 -1.96 11.69 13.28
N LEU A 45 -3.12 11.18 12.85
CA LEU A 45 -4.40 11.50 13.45
C LEU A 45 -4.67 10.61 14.68
N GLN A 46 -4.85 11.24 15.86
CA GLN A 46 -5.08 10.55 17.15
C GLN A 46 -6.27 9.56 17.19
N TYR A 47 -7.16 9.57 16.19
CA TYR A 47 -8.36 8.74 16.10
C TYR A 47 -8.28 7.68 15.00
N VAL A 48 -7.17 7.65 14.25
CA VAL A 48 -6.87 6.61 13.27
C VAL A 48 -5.84 5.70 13.90
N SER A 49 -6.05 4.40 13.77
CA SER A 49 -5.09 3.40 14.20
C SER A 49 -4.76 2.51 13.00
N ASP A 50 -3.47 2.24 12.82
CA ASP A 50 -2.94 1.29 11.84
C ASP A 50 -3.40 1.51 10.38
N PRO A 51 -3.13 2.69 9.78
CA PRO A 51 -3.42 2.88 8.36
C PRO A 51 -2.46 2.01 7.52
N SER A 52 -3.04 1.12 6.71
CA SER A 52 -2.30 0.23 5.79
C SER A 52 -2.74 0.46 4.35
N SER A 53 -1.83 0.31 3.39
CA SER A 53 -2.16 0.42 1.97
C SER A 53 -1.33 -0.48 1.06
N LEU A 54 -1.64 -0.45 -0.25
CA LEU A 54 -0.86 -1.15 -1.27
C LEU A 54 0.62 -0.74 -1.27
N THR A 55 0.95 0.48 -0.83
CA THR A 55 2.34 0.94 -0.82
C THR A 55 3.18 0.14 0.14
N ASP A 56 2.62 -0.36 1.25
CA ASP A 56 3.33 -1.20 2.21
C ASP A 56 3.82 -2.50 1.55
N LEU A 57 2.96 -3.11 0.73
CA LEU A 57 3.32 -4.31 -0.04
C LEU A 57 4.44 -4.01 -1.03
N VAL A 58 4.37 -2.89 -1.75
CA VAL A 58 5.41 -2.50 -2.73
C VAL A 58 6.76 -2.27 -2.03
N MET A 59 6.76 -1.56 -0.89
CA MET A 59 7.99 -1.31 -0.12
C MET A 59 8.58 -2.60 0.46
N GLU A 60 7.74 -3.51 0.96
CA GLU A 60 8.17 -4.82 1.46
C GLU A 60 8.79 -5.66 0.34
N LEU A 61 8.16 -5.70 -0.84
CA LEU A 61 8.70 -6.41 -2.00
C LEU A 61 10.04 -5.82 -2.45
N ASN A 62 10.16 -4.49 -2.55
CA ASN A 62 11.41 -3.84 -2.91
C ASN A 62 12.54 -4.21 -1.92
N GLN A 63 12.27 -4.15 -0.61
CA GLN A 63 13.23 -4.57 0.40
C GLN A 63 13.65 -6.03 0.23
N VAL A 64 12.69 -6.95 0.06
CA VAL A 64 12.97 -8.39 -0.10
C VAL A 64 13.80 -8.65 -1.35
N LEU A 65 13.45 -8.03 -2.49
CA LEU A 65 14.16 -8.20 -3.75
C LEU A 65 15.57 -7.62 -3.71
N GLN A 66 15.78 -6.56 -2.93
CA GLN A 66 17.09 -5.94 -2.73
C GLN A 66 17.90 -6.59 -1.60
N GLY A 67 17.60 -7.84 -1.27
CA GLY A 67 18.39 -8.65 -0.32
C GLY A 67 18.09 -8.36 1.16
N GLY A 68 16.94 -7.74 1.45
CA GLY A 68 16.51 -7.40 2.81
C GLY A 68 17.09 -6.09 3.35
N ASP A 69 17.70 -5.26 2.51
CA ASP A 69 18.29 -3.98 2.94
C ASP A 69 17.21 -3.04 3.52
N PRO A 70 17.28 -2.64 4.80
CA PRO A 70 16.32 -1.69 5.39
C PRO A 70 16.26 -0.34 4.68
N ALA A 71 17.31 0.08 3.97
CA ALA A 71 17.30 1.30 3.16
C ALA A 71 16.36 1.20 1.95
N GLU A 72 15.95 -0.02 1.60
CA GLU A 72 15.15 -0.34 0.42
C GLU A 72 13.68 -0.57 0.78
N TYR A 73 13.28 -0.35 2.04
CA TYR A 73 11.89 -0.16 2.41
C TYR A 73 11.38 1.21 1.92
N ARG A 74 11.21 1.32 0.60
CA ARG A 74 10.84 2.54 -0.12
C ARG A 74 10.16 2.17 -1.43
N ILE A 75 9.43 3.12 -1.99
CA ILE A 75 8.87 2.98 -3.34
C ILE A 75 10.02 3.00 -4.37
N PRO A 76 10.08 2.01 -5.29
CA PRO A 76 11.04 2.03 -6.38
C PRO A 76 10.91 3.28 -7.24
N ASP A 77 12.02 3.75 -7.81
CA ASP A 77 11.99 5.01 -8.57
C ASP A 77 11.43 4.89 -9.98
N THR A 78 11.14 3.67 -10.46
CA THR A 78 10.72 3.43 -11.84
C THR A 78 9.44 2.61 -11.91
N ARG A 79 8.60 2.93 -12.90
CA ARG A 79 7.38 2.17 -13.21
C ARG A 79 7.68 0.70 -13.48
N GLN A 80 8.80 0.42 -14.14
CA GLN A 80 9.23 -0.94 -14.47
C GLN A 80 9.57 -1.76 -13.23
N ALA A 81 10.21 -1.16 -12.21
CA ALA A 81 10.53 -1.86 -10.97
C ALA A 81 9.24 -2.20 -10.20
N VAL A 82 8.34 -1.23 -10.03
CA VAL A 82 7.02 -1.45 -9.41
C VAL A 82 6.24 -2.54 -10.14
N ALA A 83 6.23 -2.51 -11.48
CA ALA A 83 5.56 -3.54 -12.28
C ALA A 83 6.15 -4.94 -12.08
N GLN A 84 7.47 -5.06 -11.95
CA GLN A 84 8.14 -6.34 -11.72
C GLN A 84 7.82 -6.91 -10.34
N GLU A 85 7.85 -6.07 -9.30
CA GLU A 85 7.47 -6.46 -7.93
C GLU A 85 6.04 -6.99 -7.86
N LEU A 86 5.08 -6.24 -8.40
CA LEU A 86 3.66 -6.63 -8.41
C LEU A 86 3.41 -7.90 -9.24
N LEU A 87 4.14 -8.08 -10.35
CA LEU A 87 4.08 -9.28 -11.15
C LEU A 87 4.59 -10.50 -10.37
N LEU A 88 5.75 -10.38 -9.71
CA LEU A 88 6.33 -11.46 -8.91
C LEU A 88 5.42 -11.86 -7.75
N PHE A 89 4.76 -10.89 -7.10
CA PHE A 89 3.77 -11.17 -6.06
C PHE A 89 2.57 -11.95 -6.61
N THR A 90 2.00 -11.50 -7.73
CA THR A 90 0.88 -12.18 -8.39
C THR A 90 1.24 -13.61 -8.81
N MET A 91 2.44 -13.81 -9.39
CA MET A 91 2.92 -15.13 -9.82
C MET A 91 3.12 -16.13 -8.68
N GLN A 92 3.44 -15.64 -7.47
CA GLN A 92 3.60 -16.48 -6.27
C GLN A 92 2.26 -16.89 -5.64
N GLY A 93 1.13 -16.54 -6.27
CA GLY A 93 -0.20 -16.80 -5.73
C GLY A 93 -0.58 -15.80 -4.65
N GLY A 94 -0.05 -14.57 -4.69
CA GLY A 94 -0.37 -13.47 -3.80
C GLY A 94 -1.85 -13.09 -3.86
N SER A 95 -2.68 -13.83 -3.11
CA SER A 95 -4.09 -13.53 -2.93
C SER A 95 -4.23 -12.29 -2.05
N GLY A 96 -4.93 -11.26 -2.53
CA GLY A 96 -5.22 -10.05 -1.74
C GLY A 96 -4.84 -8.73 -2.40
N ILE A 97 -4.02 -8.73 -3.45
CA ILE A 97 -3.83 -7.53 -4.27
C ILE A 97 -5.16 -7.07 -4.90
N ASP A 98 -5.96 -8.05 -5.30
CA ASP A 98 -7.32 -7.95 -5.81
C ASP A 98 -8.34 -7.29 -4.87
N SER A 99 -8.06 -7.29 -3.56
CA SER A 99 -8.91 -6.65 -2.56
C SER A 99 -8.44 -5.24 -2.19
N MET A 100 -7.23 -4.85 -2.64
CA MET A 100 -6.64 -3.51 -2.44
C MET A 100 -6.73 -2.65 -3.71
N VAL A 101 -6.76 -3.28 -4.89
CA VAL A 101 -6.90 -2.63 -6.18
C VAL A 101 -8.24 -3.00 -6.79
N SER A 102 -8.99 -2.01 -7.25
CA SER A 102 -10.23 -2.23 -7.99
C SER A 102 -9.90 -2.79 -9.39
N TYR A 103 -10.57 -3.88 -9.77
CA TYR A 103 -10.49 -4.52 -11.09
C TYR A 103 -11.16 -3.75 -12.23
N ASN A 104 -11.57 -2.50 -12.03
CA ASN A 104 -12.16 -1.72 -13.13
C ASN A 104 -11.04 -1.13 -14.01
N PHE A 105 -10.52 -1.99 -14.87
CA PHE A 105 -9.91 -1.61 -16.14
C PHE A 105 -11.06 -1.30 -17.12
N GLU A 106 -11.56 -0.07 -17.11
CA GLU A 106 -12.35 0.50 -18.22
C GLU A 106 -11.76 1.82 -18.69
#